data_AF-A0A5D0RPA8-F1
#
_entry.id   AF-A0A5D0RPA8-F1
#
_cell.length_a   1.000
_cell.length_b   1.000
_cell.length_c   1.000
_cell.angle_alpha   90.00
_cell.angle_beta   90.00
_cell.angle_gamma   90.00
#
_symmetry.space_group_name_H-M   'P 1'
#
loop_
_entity.id
_entity.type
_entity.pdbx_description
1 polymer ?
#
loop_
_entity_poly.entity_id
_entity_poly.type
_entity_poly.pdbx_seq_one_letter_code
_entity_poly.pdbx_strand_id
1 'polypeptide(L)'
;MTVEYLRQSKPEANRAVDAARAIAVASGALEDIETLAGIVVSKLAVTFDSFGRDANCQSEGESQGNNATVRSEVMADIPDAHRQVKHLTHAQRDSIGDVAVEIVPDEILRPKNTPVRSVCRGAPCREFSIMACAPMSVVTIRRQGKPAKKYRPSA
;
A
#
# COMPACT_ATOMS: atom_id res chain seq x y z
N MET A 1 42.14 10.38 8.04
CA MET A 1 41.24 9.69 8.97
C MET A 1 40.80 8.39 8.32
N THR A 2 41.06 7.25 8.95
CA THR A 2 40.72 5.91 8.43
C THR A 2 39.33 5.51 8.93
N VAL A 3 38.41 5.22 8.02
CA VAL A 3 37.07 4.72 8.34
C VAL A 3 37.15 3.20 8.49
N GLU A 4 36.75 2.68 9.65
CA GLU A 4 36.62 1.24 9.90
C GLU A 4 35.17 0.81 9.71
N TYR A 5 34.95 -0.17 8.84
CA TYR A 5 33.61 -0.68 8.54
C TYR A 5 33.32 -1.91 9.41
N LEU A 6 32.42 -1.75 10.39
CA LEU A 6 32.00 -2.81 11.33
C LEU A 6 31.14 -3.92 10.69
N ARG A 7 30.54 -3.64 9.54
CA ARG A 7 29.71 -4.61 8.82
C ARG A 7 29.88 -4.41 7.32
N GLN A 8 30.34 -5.44 6.64
CA GLN A 8 30.44 -5.45 5.19
C GLN A 8 29.23 -6.18 4.61
N SER A 9 28.67 -5.62 3.53
CA SER A 9 27.64 -6.31 2.76
C SER A 9 28.21 -7.53 2.06
N LYS A 10 27.33 -8.40 1.56
CA LYS A 10 27.74 -9.50 0.67
C LYS A 10 28.61 -8.99 -0.50
N PRO A 11 29.59 -9.79 -0.96
CA PRO A 11 30.38 -9.47 -2.15
C PRO A 11 29.49 -9.14 -3.35
N GLU A 12 29.97 -8.27 -4.24
CA GLU A 12 29.18 -7.79 -5.38
C GLU A 12 28.71 -8.92 -6.31
N ALA A 13 29.57 -9.90 -6.59
CA ALA A 13 29.19 -11.09 -7.37
C ALA A 13 28.02 -11.85 -6.74
N ASN A 14 28.01 -12.01 -5.41
CA ASN A 14 26.92 -12.69 -4.71
C ASN A 14 25.63 -11.85 -4.72
N ARG A 15 25.74 -10.52 -4.62
CA ARG A 15 24.58 -9.61 -4.75
C ARG A 15 23.98 -9.66 -6.15
N ALA A 16 24.80 -9.74 -7.20
CA ALA A 16 24.34 -9.85 -8.58
C ALA A 16 23.56 -11.15 -8.83
N VAL A 17 24.06 -12.27 -8.30
CA VAL A 17 23.37 -13.57 -8.38
C VAL A 17 22.03 -13.54 -7.61
N ASP A 18 22.03 -13.02 -6.38
CA ASP A 18 20.80 -12.89 -5.59
C ASP A 18 19.77 -11.98 -6.28
N ALA A 19 20.20 -10.88 -6.90
CA ALA A 19 19.35 -9.96 -7.64
C ALA A 19 18.75 -10.62 -8.89
N ALA A 20 19.57 -11.30 -9.69
CA ALA A 20 19.10 -12.03 -10.87
C ALA A 20 18.05 -13.10 -10.50
N ARG A 21 18.28 -13.82 -9.39
CA ARG A 21 17.32 -14.79 -8.86
C ARG A 21 16.01 -14.12 -8.43
N ALA A 22 16.08 -13.01 -7.70
CA ALA A 22 14.89 -12.29 -7.25
C ALA A 22 14.04 -11.77 -8.43
N ILE A 23 14.70 -11.26 -9.48
CA ILE A 23 14.02 -10.82 -10.71
C ILE A 23 13.31 -12.01 -11.37
N ALA A 24 13.99 -13.13 -11.57
CA ALA A 24 13.41 -14.31 -12.21
C ALA A 24 12.17 -14.83 -11.46
N VAL A 25 12.25 -14.91 -10.12
CA VAL A 25 11.12 -15.35 -9.29
C VAL A 25 9.96 -14.36 -9.36
N ALA A 26 10.23 -13.05 -9.27
CA ALA A 26 9.19 -12.03 -9.32
C ALA A 26 8.48 -11.99 -10.68
N SER A 27 9.23 -12.07 -11.79
CA SER A 27 8.68 -12.11 -13.14
C SER A 27 7.77 -13.32 -13.34
N GLY A 28 8.23 -14.53 -12.96
CA GLY A 28 7.40 -15.74 -13.08
C GLY A 28 6.13 -15.67 -12.23
N ALA A 29 6.21 -15.12 -11.01
CA ALA A 29 5.02 -14.95 -10.16
C ALA A 29 4.01 -13.94 -10.75
N LEU A 30 4.47 -12.88 -11.42
CA LEU A 30 3.59 -11.94 -12.11
C LEU A 30 2.89 -12.59 -13.31
N GLU A 31 3.61 -13.37 -14.12
CA GLU A 31 3.03 -14.13 -15.24
C GLU A 31 1.96 -15.13 -14.75
N ASP A 32 2.23 -15.84 -13.66
CA ASP A 32 1.26 -16.75 -13.03
C ASP A 32 0.00 -15.99 -12.56
N ILE A 33 0.15 -14.80 -11.96
CA ILE A 33 -0.99 -13.98 -11.50
C ILE A 33 -1.84 -13.50 -12.69
N GLU A 34 -1.21 -13.07 -13.77
CA GLU A 34 -1.91 -12.59 -14.98
C GLU A 34 -2.70 -13.70 -15.67
N THR A 35 -2.16 -14.92 -15.70
CA THR A 35 -2.75 -16.05 -16.43
C THR A 35 -3.83 -16.80 -15.64
N LEU A 36 -3.67 -16.94 -14.33
CA LEU A 36 -4.48 -17.85 -13.50
C LEU A 36 -5.25 -17.14 -12.37
N ALA A 37 -5.11 -15.81 -12.24
CA ALA A 37 -5.86 -14.94 -11.33
C ALA A 37 -5.96 -15.49 -9.89
N GLY A 38 -7.19 -15.78 -9.41
CA GLY A 38 -7.47 -16.06 -7.99
C GLY A 38 -6.84 -17.33 -7.44
N ILE A 39 -6.61 -18.36 -8.28
CA ILE A 39 -6.06 -19.65 -7.85
C ILE A 39 -4.57 -19.52 -7.49
N VAL A 40 -3.84 -18.67 -8.23
CA VAL A 40 -2.41 -18.44 -7.99
C VAL A 40 -2.16 -17.71 -6.69
N VAL A 41 -3.04 -16.78 -6.28
CA VAL A 41 -2.85 -16.02 -5.02
C VAL A 41 -2.74 -16.97 -3.82
N SER A 42 -3.62 -17.96 -3.72
CA SER A 42 -3.58 -18.93 -2.62
C SER A 42 -2.33 -19.82 -2.68
N LYS A 43 -1.89 -20.21 -3.89
CA LYS A 43 -0.67 -20.99 -4.07
C LYS A 43 0.59 -20.19 -3.68
N LEU A 44 0.66 -18.91 -4.05
CA LEU A 44 1.77 -18.04 -3.69
C LEU A 44 1.81 -17.76 -2.19
N ALA A 45 0.65 -17.60 -1.54
CA ALA A 45 0.57 -17.44 -0.08
C ALA A 45 1.12 -18.67 0.66
N VAL A 46 0.81 -19.89 0.20
CA VAL A 46 1.40 -21.12 0.77
C VAL A 46 2.90 -21.17 0.50
N THR A 47 3.35 -20.76 -0.68
CA THR A 47 4.76 -20.86 -1.09
C THR A 47 5.66 -19.87 -0.34
N PHE A 48 5.23 -18.62 -0.19
CA PHE A 48 6.06 -17.55 0.40
C PHE A 48 5.79 -17.33 1.89
N ASP A 49 4.55 -17.50 2.33
CA ASP A 49 4.14 -17.17 3.71
C ASP A 49 3.79 -18.43 4.53
N SER A 50 3.84 -19.62 3.93
CA SER A 50 3.38 -20.87 4.57
C SER A 50 1.95 -20.76 5.11
N PHE A 51 1.11 -19.97 4.43
CA PHE A 51 -0.22 -19.61 4.89
C PHE A 51 -1.29 -19.98 3.86
N GLY A 52 -2.21 -20.86 4.26
CA GLY A 52 -3.33 -21.31 3.43
C GLY A 52 -4.69 -20.94 4.06
N ARG A 53 -5.59 -20.39 3.24
CA ARG A 53 -6.98 -20.12 3.61
C ARG A 53 -7.91 -20.39 2.44
N ASP A 54 -9.15 -20.75 2.75
CA ASP A 54 -10.21 -20.97 1.77
C ASP A 54 -10.66 -19.65 1.12
N ALA A 55 -10.56 -18.55 1.85
CA ALA A 55 -10.87 -17.21 1.37
C ALA A 55 -9.69 -16.26 1.58
N ASN A 56 -9.29 -15.57 0.51
CA ASN A 56 -8.22 -14.57 0.56
C ASN A 56 -8.66 -13.24 1.19
N CYS A 57 -9.97 -12.97 1.22
CA CYS A 57 -10.53 -11.83 1.93
C CYS A 57 -10.80 -12.17 3.39
N GLN A 58 -10.52 -11.23 4.30
CA GLN A 58 -10.96 -11.35 5.70
C GLN A 58 -12.48 -11.16 5.79
N SER A 59 -13.13 -11.99 6.60
CA SER A 59 -14.54 -11.84 6.94
C SER A 59 -14.75 -10.74 7.97
N GLU A 60 -15.99 -10.27 8.08
CA GLU A 60 -16.37 -9.27 9.08
C GLU A 60 -16.24 -9.82 10.51
N GLY A 61 -16.58 -11.10 10.73
CA GLY A 61 -16.41 -11.76 12.03
C GLY A 61 -14.95 -11.85 12.46
N GLU A 62 -14.03 -12.18 11.54
CA GLU A 62 -12.58 -12.17 11.82
C GLU A 62 -12.09 -10.76 12.16
N SER A 63 -12.61 -9.75 11.47
CA SER A 63 -12.25 -8.35 11.74
C SER A 63 -12.70 -7.93 13.15
N GLN A 64 -13.91 -8.29 13.56
CA GLN A 64 -14.42 -8.02 14.90
C GLN A 64 -13.64 -8.79 15.98
N GLY A 65 -13.31 -10.05 15.73
CA GLY A 65 -12.47 -10.85 16.62
C GLY A 65 -11.08 -10.23 16.82
N ASN A 66 -10.44 -9.78 15.75
CA ASN A 66 -9.16 -9.09 15.82
C ASN A 66 -9.24 -7.76 16.58
N ASN A 67 -10.31 -6.99 16.39
CA ASN A 67 -10.51 -5.76 17.15
C ASN A 67 -10.60 -6.02 18.67
N ALA A 68 -11.15 -7.16 19.09
CA ALA A 68 -11.23 -7.52 20.49
C ALA A 68 -9.86 -7.90 21.12
N THR A 69 -8.83 -8.18 20.32
CA THR A 69 -7.48 -8.50 20.83
C THR A 69 -6.61 -7.26 21.05
N VAL A 70 -7.03 -6.10 20.54
CA VAL A 70 -6.32 -4.84 20.68
C VAL A 70 -6.63 -4.22 22.05
N ARG A 71 -5.59 -3.74 22.73
CA ARG A 71 -5.72 -3.05 24.03
C ARG A 71 -6.62 -1.82 23.90
N SER A 72 -7.42 -1.56 24.94
CA SER A 72 -8.40 -0.47 24.95
C SER A 72 -7.76 0.90 24.79
N GLU A 73 -6.56 1.12 25.32
CA GLU A 73 -5.85 2.40 25.18
C GLU A 73 -5.49 2.66 23.71
N VAL A 74 -4.97 1.64 23.01
CA VAL A 74 -4.63 1.75 21.58
C VAL A 74 -5.89 1.99 20.75
N MET A 75 -7.00 1.34 21.08
CA MET A 75 -8.28 1.57 20.41
C MET A 75 -8.81 2.99 20.62
N ALA A 76 -8.57 3.59 21.78
CA ALA A 76 -8.96 4.97 22.08
C ALA A 76 -8.09 6.01 21.35
N ASP A 77 -6.83 5.70 21.05
CA ASP A 77 -5.89 6.62 20.38
C ASP A 77 -6.07 6.67 18.85
N ILE A 78 -6.52 5.57 18.24
CA ILE A 78 -6.69 5.46 16.77
C ILE A 78 -7.57 6.58 16.18
N PRO A 79 -8.75 6.94 16.75
CA PRO A 79 -9.57 8.04 16.28
C PRO A 79 -8.85 9.39 16.24
N ASP A 80 -7.99 9.65 17.23
CA ASP A 80 -7.25 10.90 17.35
C ASP A 80 -6.14 11.00 16.30
N ALA A 81 -5.40 9.91 16.09
CA ALA A 81 -4.45 9.79 15.00
C ALA A 81 -5.14 9.97 13.63
N HIS A 82 -6.30 9.35 13.42
CA HIS A 82 -7.09 9.54 12.21
C HIS A 82 -7.55 10.98 12.01
N ARG A 83 -7.99 11.66 13.08
CA ARG A 83 -8.43 13.07 13.03
C ARG A 83 -7.29 13.99 12.60
N GLN A 84 -6.09 13.82 13.15
CA GLN A 84 -4.93 14.64 12.84
C GLN A 84 -4.50 14.48 11.38
N VAL A 85 -4.38 13.23 10.91
CA VAL A 85 -4.05 12.95 9.50
C VAL A 85 -5.14 13.50 8.57
N LYS A 86 -6.41 13.36 8.95
CA LYS A 86 -7.52 13.94 8.19
C LYS A 86 -7.40 15.45 8.09
N HIS A 87 -7.06 16.13 9.19
CA HIS A 87 -6.90 17.58 9.17
C HIS A 87 -5.76 18.03 8.23
N LEU A 88 -4.61 17.37 8.28
CA LEU A 88 -3.47 17.70 7.41
C LEU A 88 -3.78 17.43 5.93
N THR A 89 -4.30 16.24 5.63
CA THR A 89 -4.75 15.89 4.27
C THR A 89 -5.89 16.80 3.80
N HIS A 90 -6.62 17.39 4.77
CA HIS A 90 -7.62 18.39 4.50
C HIS A 90 -7.00 19.69 3.95
N ALA A 91 -6.04 20.25 4.67
CA ALA A 91 -5.31 21.42 4.22
C ALA A 91 -4.59 21.18 2.86
N GLN A 92 -3.99 20.01 2.66
CA GLN A 92 -3.22 19.69 1.45
C GLN A 92 -4.05 19.63 0.16
N ARG A 93 -5.27 19.04 0.17
CA ARG A 93 -6.08 19.06 -1.07
C ARG A 93 -6.57 20.47 -1.37
N ASP A 94 -6.88 21.24 -0.33
CA ASP A 94 -7.46 22.58 -0.46
C ASP A 94 -6.41 23.54 -1.04
N SER A 95 -5.12 23.28 -0.82
CA SER A 95 -4.03 23.97 -1.49
C SER A 95 -3.79 23.55 -2.95
N ILE A 96 -4.41 22.45 -3.42
CA ILE A 96 -4.25 21.94 -4.79
C ILE A 96 -5.43 22.42 -5.65
N GLY A 97 -5.25 23.55 -6.33
CA GLY A 97 -6.21 24.13 -7.27
C GLY A 97 -5.88 23.79 -8.73
N ASP A 98 -6.90 23.84 -9.59
CA ASP A 98 -6.69 23.83 -11.04
C ASP A 98 -6.08 25.18 -11.47
N VAL A 99 -5.21 25.16 -12.48
CA VAL A 99 -4.52 26.36 -12.96
C VAL A 99 -5.03 26.71 -14.35
N ALA A 100 -5.17 28.00 -14.62
CA ALA A 100 -5.49 28.53 -15.94
C ALA A 100 -4.64 29.77 -16.18
N VAL A 101 -3.82 29.75 -17.22
CA VAL A 101 -2.94 30.87 -17.57
C VAL A 101 -3.13 31.19 -19.05
N GLU A 102 -3.44 32.45 -19.34
CA GLU A 102 -3.37 33.00 -20.69
C GLU A 102 -1.91 33.33 -20.99
N ILE A 103 -1.34 32.65 -21.98
CA ILE A 103 0.09 32.77 -22.31
C ILE A 103 0.32 33.87 -23.36
N VAL A 104 -0.60 33.95 -24.33
CA VAL A 104 -0.73 35.00 -25.34
C VAL A 104 -2.22 35.33 -25.51
N PRO A 105 -2.58 36.50 -26.07
CA PRO A 105 -3.98 36.88 -26.25
C PRO A 105 -4.78 35.76 -26.92
N ASP A 106 -5.90 35.40 -26.29
CA ASP A 106 -6.83 34.35 -26.73
C ASP A 106 -6.31 32.89 -26.62
N GLU A 107 -5.13 32.64 -26.04
CA GLU A 107 -4.61 31.29 -25.77
C GLU A 107 -4.46 30.97 -24.29
N ILE A 108 -5.31 30.08 -23.76
CA ILE A 108 -5.32 29.70 -22.34
C ILE A 108 -4.91 28.24 -22.13
N LEU A 109 -3.82 28.02 -21.39
CA LEU A 109 -3.42 26.69 -20.91
C LEU A 109 -4.07 26.38 -19.55
N ARG A 110 -4.75 25.24 -19.43
CA ARG A 110 -5.51 24.85 -18.23
C ARG A 110 -5.19 23.43 -17.73
N PRO A 111 -4.04 23.19 -17.08
CA PRO A 111 -3.80 21.90 -16.45
C PRO A 111 -4.79 21.67 -15.29
N LYS A 112 -5.40 20.48 -15.28
CA LYS A 112 -6.43 20.08 -14.31
C LYS A 112 -5.97 18.91 -13.45
N ASN A 113 -6.25 18.98 -12.16
CA ASN A 113 -5.94 17.89 -11.24
C ASN A 113 -6.98 16.77 -11.36
N THR A 114 -6.54 15.57 -11.74
CA THR A 114 -7.41 14.40 -11.88
C THR A 114 -7.08 13.38 -10.78
N PRO A 115 -8.04 12.96 -9.94
CA PRO A 115 -7.79 11.98 -8.90
C PRO A 115 -7.57 10.58 -9.50
N VAL A 116 -6.63 9.83 -8.91
CA VAL A 116 -6.40 8.41 -9.24
C VAL A 116 -7.64 7.60 -8.85
N ARG A 117 -8.10 6.70 -9.75
CA ARG A 117 -9.37 5.99 -9.62
C ARG A 117 -9.34 4.85 -8.59
N SER A 118 -8.21 4.18 -8.44
CA SER A 118 -8.03 3.03 -7.56
C SER A 118 -6.62 3.03 -7.00
N VAL A 119 -6.50 2.73 -5.72
CA VAL A 119 -5.21 2.63 -5.03
C VAL A 119 -5.24 1.36 -4.20
N CYS A 120 -4.17 0.58 -4.30
CA CYS A 120 -3.92 -0.57 -3.43
C CYS A 120 -2.78 -0.24 -2.48
N ARG A 121 -2.81 -0.82 -1.28
CA ARG A 121 -1.78 -0.63 -0.26
C ARG A 121 -1.31 -1.98 0.25
N GLY A 122 -0.02 -2.26 0.07
CA GLY A 122 0.65 -3.34 0.78
C GLY A 122 1.01 -2.88 2.19
N ALA A 123 0.82 -3.77 3.17
CA ALA A 123 1.33 -3.59 4.53
C ALA A 123 2.31 -4.73 4.81
N PRO A 124 3.58 -4.47 5.18
CA PRO A 124 4.47 -5.53 5.59
C PRO A 124 3.98 -6.13 6.90
N CYS A 125 3.75 -7.44 6.91
CA CYS A 125 3.39 -8.18 8.11
C CYS A 125 4.65 -8.84 8.69
N ARG A 126 5.07 -8.40 9.87
CA ARG A 126 6.05 -9.06 10.75
C ARG A 126 5.65 -8.80 12.20
N GLU A 127 6.39 -9.38 13.13
CA GLU A 127 6.23 -9.24 14.58
C GLU A 127 6.06 -7.78 15.05
N PHE A 128 6.65 -6.82 14.33
CA PHE A 128 6.45 -5.38 14.54
C PHE A 128 5.76 -4.73 13.33
N SER A 129 4.44 -4.85 13.25
CA SER A 129 3.66 -4.14 12.25
C SER A 129 3.68 -2.63 12.52
N ILE A 130 4.05 -1.83 11.53
CA ILE A 130 4.06 -0.37 11.62
C ILE A 130 2.61 0.13 11.49
N MET A 131 1.80 0.01 12.54
CA MET A 131 0.38 0.38 12.48
C MET A 131 0.15 1.86 12.08
N ALA A 132 1.11 2.74 12.38
CA ALA A 132 1.06 4.16 12.06
C ALA A 132 0.98 4.46 10.54
N CYS A 133 1.44 3.55 9.67
CA CYS A 133 1.44 3.83 8.23
C CYS A 133 0.07 3.62 7.56
N ALA A 134 -0.90 2.99 8.22
CA ALA A 134 -2.24 2.77 7.65
C ALA A 134 -3.11 4.06 7.63
N PRO A 135 -3.25 4.80 8.74
CA PRO A 135 -3.92 6.10 8.77
C PRO A 135 -3.44 7.07 7.69
N MET A 136 -2.10 7.20 7.55
CA MET A 136 -1.45 8.13 6.62
C MET A 136 -1.83 7.88 5.15
N SER A 137 -1.99 6.62 4.75
CA SER A 137 -2.36 6.29 3.38
C SER A 137 -3.86 6.33 3.15
N VAL A 138 -4.65 5.69 4.03
CA VAL A 138 -6.08 5.43 3.79
C VAL A 138 -6.93 6.69 3.90
N VAL A 139 -6.63 7.57 4.87
CA VAL A 139 -7.38 8.81 5.09
C VAL A 139 -7.20 9.76 3.91
N THR A 140 -5.98 9.84 3.37
CA THR A 140 -5.64 10.63 2.17
C THR A 140 -6.43 10.16 0.94
N ILE A 141 -6.55 8.85 0.74
CA ILE A 141 -7.25 8.27 -0.43
C ILE A 141 -8.76 8.52 -0.37
N ARG A 142 -9.39 8.37 0.80
CA ARG A 142 -10.85 8.51 0.96
C ARG A 142 -11.36 9.91 0.62
N ARG A 143 -10.54 10.95 0.80
CA ARG A 143 -10.91 12.33 0.49
C ARG A 143 -10.98 12.64 -1.02
N GLN A 144 -10.27 11.87 -1.84
CA GLN A 144 -10.27 12.05 -3.31
C GLN A 144 -11.60 11.62 -3.98
N GLY A 145 -12.62 11.27 -3.18
CA GLY A 145 -14.02 11.27 -3.62
C GLY A 145 -14.53 9.97 -4.24
N LYS A 146 -13.84 8.82 -4.09
CA LYS A 146 -14.37 7.53 -4.56
C LYS A 146 -14.14 6.42 -3.54
N PRO A 147 -15.17 5.63 -3.17
CA PRO A 147 -14.94 4.39 -2.46
C PRO A 147 -14.07 3.49 -3.34
N ALA A 148 -12.99 2.94 -2.80
CA ALA A 148 -12.27 1.86 -3.45
C ALA A 148 -13.29 0.75 -3.72
N LYS A 149 -13.44 0.32 -4.99
CA LYS A 149 -14.20 -0.90 -5.28
C LYS A 149 -13.57 -2.00 -4.42
N LYS A 150 -14.34 -2.57 -3.48
CA LYS A 150 -13.94 -3.82 -2.82
C LYS A 150 -13.65 -4.80 -3.95
N TYR A 151 -12.42 -5.29 -4.05
CA TYR A 151 -12.09 -6.39 -4.95
C TYR A 151 -12.97 -7.57 -4.51
N ARG A 152 -14.01 -7.87 -5.28
CA ARG A 152 -14.69 -9.15 -5.24
C ARG A 152 -14.07 -9.96 -6.38
N PRO A 153 -13.36 -11.05 -6.11
CA PRO A 153 -13.01 -11.98 -7.16
C PRO A 153 -14.32 -12.43 -7.80
N SER A 154 -14.39 -12.43 -9.13
CA SER A 154 -15.41 -13.20 -9.84
C SER A 154 -15.22 -14.67 -9.45
N ALA A 155 -16.33 -15.31 -9.06
CA ALA A 155 -16.39 -16.74 -8.81
C ALA A 155 -15.94 -17.54 -10.05
#